data_AF-A0A7W1VZI5-F1
#
_entry.id   AF-A0A7W1VZI5-F1
#
_cell.length_a   1.000
_cell.length_b   1.000
_cell.length_c   1.000
_cell.angle_alpha   90.00
_cell.angle_beta   90.00
_cell.angle_gamma   90.00
#
_symmetry.space_group_name_H-M   'P 1'
#
loop_
_entity.id
_entity.type
_entity.pdbx_description
1 polymer ?
#
loop_
_entity_poly.entity_id
_entity_poly.type
_entity_poly.pdbx_seq_one_letter_code
_entity_poly.pdbx_strand_id
1 'polypeptide(L)'
;YQFTRFRQTYDIFDRPTNENWDGCFRFNPGKDGGVLFFYRNDSGDSSRIFKIPCVNPAVRYRIYDPATGRTIGIFKGSDLVVKGLPVSIPQTYTAAVFGIEKEGLQPVN
;
A
#
# COMPACT_ATOMS: atom_id res chain seq x y z
N TYR A 1 -7.37 3.06 14.59
CA TYR A 1 -7.79 3.20 13.18
C TYR A 1 -8.99 2.31 12.86
N GLN A 2 -9.96 2.77 12.06
CA GLN A 2 -11.20 2.03 11.72
C GLN A 2 -11.21 1.57 10.26
N PHE A 3 -10.51 0.47 9.96
CA PHE A 3 -10.29 -0.05 8.61
C PHE A 3 -11.55 -0.55 7.89
N THR A 4 -12.64 -0.81 8.63
CA THR A 4 -13.94 -1.22 8.09
C THR A 4 -14.70 -0.11 7.35
N ARG A 5 -14.22 1.15 7.41
CA ARG A 5 -14.80 2.29 6.68
C ARG A 5 -14.42 2.34 5.20
N PHE A 6 -13.46 1.54 4.75
CA PHE A 6 -13.08 1.39 3.35
C PHE A 6 -13.86 0.22 2.72
N ARG A 7 -14.61 0.47 1.64
CA ARG A 7 -15.46 -0.52 0.99
C ARG A 7 -15.07 -0.67 -0.49
N GLN A 8 -14.42 -1.78 -0.84
CA GLN A 8 -14.26 -2.28 -2.21
C GLN A 8 -13.98 -3.80 -2.16
N THR A 9 -14.56 -4.52 -3.10
CA THR A 9 -14.47 -5.97 -3.34
C THR A 9 -13.21 -6.29 -4.15
N TYR A 10 -12.15 -6.72 -3.46
CA TYR A 10 -10.96 -7.43 -3.95
C TYR A 10 -10.24 -6.91 -5.20
N ASP A 11 -9.00 -6.51 -5.02
CA ASP A 11 -7.92 -6.68 -5.99
C ASP A 11 -6.70 -7.22 -5.20
N ILE A 12 -6.14 -8.33 -5.68
CA ILE A 12 -4.86 -8.87 -5.22
C ILE A 12 -3.78 -8.09 -6.00
N PHE A 13 -2.65 -7.76 -5.40
CA PHE A 13 -1.48 -7.37 -6.21
C PHE A 13 -1.13 -8.53 -7.18
N ASP A 14 -0.30 -8.31 -8.20
CA ASP A 14 0.09 -9.41 -9.11
C ASP A 14 0.46 -10.65 -8.30
N ARG A 15 -0.20 -11.77 -8.62
CA ARG A 15 -0.15 -13.03 -7.84
C ARG A 15 1.29 -13.41 -7.53
N PRO A 16 1.54 -14.15 -6.42
CA PRO A 16 2.85 -14.70 -6.13
C PRO A 16 3.41 -15.40 -7.36
N THR A 17 4.42 -14.76 -7.95
CA THR A 17 5.33 -15.39 -8.90
C THR A 17 6.20 -16.39 -8.12
N ASN A 18 7.13 -17.06 -8.80
CA ASN A 18 8.13 -17.93 -8.14
C ASN A 18 8.96 -17.25 -7.03
N GLU A 19 8.79 -15.93 -6.84
CA GLU A 19 9.46 -15.12 -5.82
C GLU A 19 8.69 -15.07 -4.47
N ASN A 20 7.50 -15.66 -4.37
CA ASN A 20 6.76 -15.85 -3.10
C ASN A 20 6.48 -14.57 -2.27
N TRP A 21 6.20 -13.47 -2.96
CA TRP A 21 5.57 -12.26 -2.41
C TRP A 21 4.08 -12.24 -2.74
N ASP A 22 3.26 -11.68 -1.85
CA ASP A 22 1.83 -11.48 -2.09
C ASP A 22 1.36 -10.16 -1.47
N GLY A 23 0.13 -9.77 -1.73
CA GLY A 23 -0.50 -8.66 -1.04
C GLY A 23 -1.88 -8.30 -1.57
N CYS A 24 -2.57 -7.43 -0.84
CA CYS A 24 -3.88 -6.94 -1.22
C CYS A 24 -4.07 -5.52 -0.71
N PHE A 25 -5.14 -4.86 -1.15
CA PHE A 25 -5.46 -3.52 -0.66
C PHE A 25 -6.96 -3.35 -0.39
N ARG A 26 -7.26 -2.43 0.52
CA ARG A 26 -8.61 -1.86 0.72
C ARG A 26 -8.51 -0.36 0.49
N PHE A 27 -9.07 0.11 -0.61
CA PHE A 27 -9.03 1.52 -1.00
C PHE A 27 -10.45 2.07 -1.15
N ASN A 28 -10.65 3.34 -0.82
CA ASN A 28 -11.88 4.07 -1.06
C ASN A 28 -11.57 5.21 -2.03
N PRO A 29 -11.92 5.06 -3.33
CA PRO A 29 -11.68 6.09 -4.34
C PRO A 29 -12.32 7.44 -3.99
N GLY A 30 -13.51 7.45 -3.37
CA GLY A 30 -14.19 8.67 -2.95
C GLY A 30 -13.48 9.44 -1.82
N LYS A 31 -12.53 8.80 -1.13
CA LYS A 31 -11.70 9.42 -0.09
C LYS A 31 -10.23 9.54 -0.48
N ASP A 32 -9.85 9.04 -1.66
CA ASP A 32 -8.44 8.88 -2.04
C ASP A 32 -7.58 8.28 -0.91
N GLY A 33 -8.05 7.19 -0.30
CA GLY A 33 -7.33 6.60 0.83
C GLY A 33 -7.76 5.18 1.18
N GLY A 34 -6.93 4.50 1.97
CA GLY A 34 -7.06 3.09 2.25
C GLY A 34 -5.90 2.49 3.03
N VAL A 35 -5.77 1.17 2.90
CA VAL A 35 -4.70 0.36 3.51
C VAL A 35 -4.18 -0.63 2.48
N LEU A 36 -2.87 -0.81 2.47
CA LEU A 36 -2.13 -1.75 1.64
C LEU A 36 -1.50 -2.81 2.55
N PHE A 37 -1.64 -4.08 2.17
CA PHE A 37 -1.09 -5.24 2.86
C PHE A 37 -0.09 -5.91 1.93
N PHE A 38 1.13 -6.14 2.42
CA PHE A 38 2.18 -6.83 1.70
C PHE A 38 2.68 -7.98 2.55
N TYR A 39 2.87 -9.14 1.93
CA TYR A 39 3.35 -10.35 2.59
C TYR A 39 4.64 -10.79 1.90
N ARG A 40 5.68 -10.99 2.70
CA ARG A 40 6.87 -11.73 2.28
C ARG A 40 6.76 -13.11 2.90
N ASN A 41 6.49 -14.12 2.08
CA ASN A 41 6.52 -15.51 2.54
C ASN A 41 7.98 -15.97 2.56
N ASP A 42 8.36 -16.93 1.72
CA ASP A 42 9.71 -17.49 1.65
C ASP A 42 10.57 -16.87 0.52
N SER A 43 10.32 -15.60 0.18
CA SER A 43 11.11 -14.90 -0.83
C SER A 43 12.56 -14.75 -0.38
N GLY A 44 13.53 -15.06 -1.24
CA GLY A 44 14.95 -14.73 -1.04
C GLY A 44 15.21 -13.22 -1.00
N ASP A 45 14.49 -12.44 -1.81
CA ASP A 45 14.58 -10.98 -1.82
C ASP A 45 13.84 -10.35 -0.64
N SER A 46 14.47 -9.40 0.03
CA SER A 46 13.91 -8.64 1.16
C SER A 46 13.15 -7.38 0.75
N SER A 47 13.11 -7.07 -0.54
CA SER A 47 12.39 -5.93 -1.09
C SER A 47 11.76 -6.25 -2.43
N ARG A 48 10.60 -5.66 -2.70
CA ARG A 48 9.90 -5.75 -3.99
C ARG A 48 9.17 -4.44 -4.29
N ILE A 49 8.96 -4.17 -5.58
CA ILE A 49 8.17 -3.02 -6.05
C ILE A 49 6.76 -3.50 -6.37
N PHE A 50 5.75 -2.81 -5.82
CA PHE A 50 4.34 -3.09 -6.06
C PHE A 50 3.66 -1.93 -6.77
N LYS A 51 3.10 -2.17 -7.96
CA LYS A 51 2.21 -1.19 -8.62
C LYS A 51 0.93 -1.05 -7.82
N ILE A 52 0.45 0.18 -7.65
CA ILE A 52 -0.77 0.48 -6.89
C ILE A 52 -1.83 1.02 -7.86
N PRO A 53 -2.58 0.14 -8.57
CA PRO A 53 -3.45 0.57 -9.68
C PRO A 53 -4.72 1.29 -9.22
N CYS A 54 -5.08 1.20 -7.95
CA CYS A 54 -6.34 1.73 -7.41
C CYS A 54 -6.32 3.24 -7.10
N VAL A 55 -5.16 3.89 -7.21
CA VAL A 55 -5.00 5.32 -6.89
C VAL A 55 -5.32 6.20 -8.09
N ASN A 56 -5.73 7.45 -7.82
CA ASN A 56 -5.90 8.47 -8.84
C ASN A 56 -4.53 9.00 -9.32
N PRO A 57 -4.18 8.90 -10.62
CA PRO A 57 -2.88 9.34 -11.12
C PRO A 57 -2.57 10.83 -10.91
N ALA A 58 -3.60 11.68 -10.82
CA ALA A 58 -3.46 13.12 -10.66
C ALA A 58 -3.27 13.58 -9.20
N VAL A 59 -3.39 12.66 -8.24
CA VAL A 59 -3.33 12.96 -6.80
C VAL A 59 -1.95 12.62 -6.23
N ARG A 60 -1.52 13.31 -5.18
CA ARG A 60 -0.34 12.93 -4.38
C ARG A 60 -0.81 12.20 -3.12
N TYR A 61 -0.09 11.15 -2.74
CA TYR A 61 -0.45 10.28 -1.62
C TYR A 61 0.65 10.24 -0.58
N ARG A 62 0.26 10.36 0.68
CA ARG A 62 1.08 10.02 1.84
C ARG A 62 0.97 8.53 2.10
N ILE A 63 2.11 7.85 2.12
CA ILE A 63 2.23 6.46 2.57
C ILE A 63 2.78 6.50 3.99
N TYR A 64 2.16 5.76 4.90
CA TYR A 64 2.49 5.84 6.32
C TYR A 64 2.31 4.52 7.04
N ASP A 65 2.96 4.41 8.20
CA ASP A 65 2.73 3.34 9.15
C ASP A 65 1.46 3.65 9.97
N PRO A 66 0.40 2.83 9.88
CA PRO A 66 -0.84 3.08 10.60
C PRO A 66 -0.73 2.82 12.11
N ALA A 67 0.30 2.13 12.60
CA ALA A 67 0.49 1.92 14.04
C ALA A 67 1.10 3.17 14.70
N THR A 68 2.02 3.84 14.02
CA THR A 68 2.75 4.99 14.57
C THR A 68 2.33 6.34 13.98
N GLY A 69 1.58 6.34 12.87
CA GLY A 69 1.26 7.53 12.08
C GLY A 69 2.44 8.06 11.24
N ARG A 70 3.63 7.48 11.39
CA ARG A 70 4.87 7.95 10.74
C ARG A 70 4.77 7.88 9.23
N THR A 71 5.05 8.99 8.56
CA THR A 71 5.15 9.04 7.09
C THR A 71 6.37 8.27 6.62
N ILE A 72 6.13 7.33 5.70
CA ILE A 72 7.15 6.56 4.98
C ILE A 72 7.60 7.33 3.74
N GLY A 73 6.66 7.99 3.06
CA GLY A 73 6.97 8.82 1.90
C GLY A 73 5.74 9.46 1.30
N ILE A 74 5.97 10.30 0.30
CA ILE A 74 4.93 10.98 -0.46
C ILE A 74 5.18 10.76 -1.95
N PHE A 75 4.16 10.28 -2.66
CA PHE A 75 4.29 9.84 -4.04
C PHE A 75 3.19 10.43 -4.92
N LYS A 76 3.49 10.72 -6.18
CA LYS A 76 2.44 11.00 -7.18
C LYS A 76 1.71 9.70 -7.48
N GLY A 77 0.40 9.76 -7.63
CA GLY A 77 -0.43 8.61 -8.02
C GLY A 77 0.04 8.01 -9.34
N SER A 78 0.43 8.84 -10.30
CA SER A 78 1.00 8.38 -11.58
C SER A 78 2.28 7.55 -11.39
N ASP A 79 3.15 7.92 -10.45
CA ASP A 79 4.34 7.14 -10.12
C ASP A 79 3.97 5.82 -9.42
N LEU A 80 2.99 5.84 -8.51
CA LEU A 80 2.49 4.61 -7.85
C LEU A 80 1.86 3.62 -8.84
N VAL A 81 1.20 4.11 -9.90
CA VAL A 81 0.62 3.26 -10.96
C VAL A 81 1.70 2.70 -11.88
N VAL A 82 2.64 3.54 -12.33
CA VAL A 82 3.61 3.17 -13.38
C VAL A 82 4.88 2.53 -12.80
N LYS A 83 5.49 3.20 -11.80
CA LYS A 83 6.76 2.79 -11.17
C LYS A 83 6.54 1.90 -9.96
N GLY A 84 5.44 2.08 -9.23
CA GLY A 84 5.11 1.33 -8.03
C GLY A 84 5.74 1.87 -6.74
N LEU A 85 5.37 1.23 -5.64
CA LEU A 85 5.85 1.49 -4.29
C LEU A 85 6.94 0.46 -3.94
N PRO A 86 8.17 0.89 -3.59
CA PRO A 86 9.15 -0.01 -3.01
C PRO A 86 8.74 -0.43 -1.59
N VAL A 87 8.69 -1.73 -1.34
CA VAL A 87 8.36 -2.32 -0.05
C VAL A 87 9.53 -3.18 0.40
N SER A 88 9.97 -3.03 1.66
CA SER A 88 10.99 -3.87 2.27
C SER A 88 10.43 -4.58 3.50
N ILE A 89 10.61 -5.89 3.55
CA ILE A 89 10.22 -6.76 4.67
C ILE A 89 11.44 -7.65 4.98
N PRO A 90 12.31 -7.28 5.94
CA PRO A 90 13.58 -7.97 6.17
C PRO A 90 13.44 -9.44 6.62
N GLN A 91 12.36 -9.78 7.31
CA GLN A 91 12.10 -11.12 7.83
C GLN A 91 11.13 -11.88 6.91
N THR A 92 11.43 -13.13 6.57
CA THR A 92 10.49 -14.02 5.87
C THR A 92 9.30 -14.37 6.75
N TYR A 93 8.18 -14.76 6.11
CA TYR A 93 6.91 -15.07 6.77
C TYR A 93 6.35 -13.91 7.61
N THR A 94 6.59 -12.67 7.17
CA THR A 94 6.06 -11.48 7.84
C THR A 94 5.36 -10.54 6.85
N ALA A 95 4.66 -9.54 7.40
CA ALA A 95 3.84 -8.62 6.64
C ALA A 95 4.22 -7.16 6.93
N ALA A 96 4.01 -6.31 5.93
CA ALA A 96 3.98 -4.87 6.08
C ALA A 96 2.56 -4.36 5.81
N VAL A 97 2.09 -3.47 6.68
CA VAL A 97 0.79 -2.81 6.53
C VAL A 97 1.03 -1.32 6.43
N PHE A 98 0.63 -0.71 5.32
CA PHE A 98 0.77 0.72 5.10
C PHE A 98 -0.59 1.39 4.94
N GLY A 99 -0.78 2.52 5.61
CA GLY A 99 -1.84 3.46 5.29
C GLY A 99 -1.49 4.25 4.03
N ILE A 100 -2.49 4.53 3.21
CA ILE A 100 -2.39 5.42 2.05
C ILE A 100 -3.51 6.44 2.13
N GLU A 101 -3.21 7.71 1.95
CA GLU A 101 -4.20 8.78 1.89
C GLU A 101 -3.70 9.94 1.03
N LYS A 102 -4.63 10.69 0.43
CA LYS A 102 -4.30 11.92 -0.28
C LYS A 102 -3.51 12.86 0.62
N GLU A 103 -2.36 13.32 0.12
CA GLU A 103 -1.52 14.30 0.77
C GLU A 103 -2.34 15.58 1.05
N GLY A 104 -2.24 16.10 2.27
CA GLY A 104 -2.99 17.27 2.71
C GLY A 104 -4.37 16.98 3.30
N LEU A 105 -4.81 15.72 3.34
CA LEU A 105 -5.88 15.32 4.25
C LEU A 105 -5.36 15.41 5.70
N GLN A 106 -5.99 16.23 6.53
CA GLN A 106 -5.75 16.18 7.97
C GLN A 106 -6.29 14.86 8.54
N PRO A 107 -5.59 14.22 9.49
CA PRO A 107 -6.10 13.00 10.12
C PRO A 107 -7.45 13.30 10.77
N VAL A 108 -8.45 12.48 10.46
CA VAL A 108 -9.76 12.56 11.09
C VAL A 108 -9.59 12.07 12.52
N ASN A 109 -9.72 12.98 13.49
CA ASN A 109 -9.76 12.68 14.93
C ASN A 109 -10.84 11.63 15.26
#